data_AF-K3WMY0-F1
#
_entry.id   AF-K3WMY0-F1
#
_cell.length_a   1.000
_cell.length_b   1.000
_cell.length_c   1.000
_cell.angle_alpha   90.00
_cell.angle_beta   90.00
_cell.angle_gamma   90.00
#
_symmetry.space_group_name_H-M   'P 1'
#
loop_
_entity.id
_entity.type
_entity.pdbx_description
1 polymer ?
#
loop_
_entity_poly.entity_id
_entity_poly.type
_entity_poly.pdbx_seq_one_letter_code
_entity_poly.pdbx_strand_id
1 'polypeptide(L)'
;MTDVAAAAATATVAPVPGSSVSPQEAPIGKPVSGRTWKKVEKTRFSSVKYKGTATLSTSWEEKMLKRAKLKELKALQDEIKARRQGERDAKRQAREEKEKRRKENELKSASVQVISRTHRMKTMSKKQLRNIKKTIVNKHGVVEYVPVYSK
;
A
#
# COMPACT_ATOMS: atom_id res chain seq x y z
N MET A 1 92.34 23.34 -14.88
CA MET A 1 91.06 22.81 -15.39
C MET A 1 90.51 21.85 -14.35
N THR A 2 89.28 22.09 -13.90
CA THR A 2 88.35 21.16 -13.20
C THR A 2 88.92 20.45 -11.96
N ASP A 3 88.64 20.98 -10.76
CA ASP A 3 87.53 20.59 -9.86
C ASP A 3 87.94 19.47 -8.89
N VAL A 4 87.79 19.73 -7.59
CA VAL A 4 86.79 19.09 -6.72
C VAL A 4 86.97 19.61 -5.29
N ALA A 5 85.85 20.00 -4.71
CA ALA A 5 85.67 20.56 -3.37
C ALA A 5 85.90 19.56 -2.22
N ALA A 6 86.35 20.06 -1.07
CA ALA A 6 86.09 19.44 0.24
C ALA A 6 86.21 20.43 1.42
N ALA A 7 85.12 20.45 2.22
CA ALA A 7 85.03 20.60 3.69
C ALA A 7 85.61 21.85 4.42
N ALA A 8 84.75 22.62 5.10
CA ALA A 8 84.34 22.37 6.49
C ALA A 8 83.71 23.61 7.18
N ALA A 9 82.56 23.38 7.82
CA ALA A 9 82.00 24.00 9.03
C ALA A 9 81.89 25.54 9.19
N THR A 10 80.66 26.02 9.37
CA THR A 10 80.23 26.73 10.60
C THR A 10 78.71 26.65 10.76
N ALA A 11 78.27 26.59 12.01
CA ALA A 11 76.93 26.25 12.46
C ALA A 11 75.89 27.34 12.22
N THR A 12 74.65 26.94 11.91
CA THR A 12 73.46 27.77 12.15
C THR A 12 72.40 26.91 12.83
N VAL A 13 72.24 27.15 14.13
CA VAL A 13 71.18 26.57 14.96
C VAL A 13 69.87 27.23 14.54
N ALA A 14 68.96 26.44 13.96
CA ALA A 14 67.61 26.88 13.65
C ALA A 14 66.78 27.02 14.95
N PRO A 15 65.93 28.06 15.09
CA PRO A 15 65.05 28.20 16.23
C PRO A 15 63.95 27.13 16.20
N VAL A 16 63.77 26.49 17.35
CA VAL A 16 62.71 25.53 17.69
C VAL A 16 61.32 26.04 17.28
N PRO A 17 60.48 25.23 16.60
CA PRO A 17 59.10 25.58 16.35
C PRO A 17 58.30 25.53 17.67
N GLY A 18 57.84 26.70 18.10
CA GLY A 18 56.90 26.85 19.19
C GLY A 18 55.60 26.08 18.94
N SER A 19 55.11 25.45 20.01
CA SER A 19 53.90 24.64 20.02
C SER A 19 52.64 25.45 19.68
N SER A 20 52.01 25.20 18.54
CA SER A 20 50.62 25.57 18.32
C SER A 20 49.71 24.55 19.00
N VAL A 21 49.35 24.79 20.26
CA VAL A 21 48.31 24.01 20.96
C VAL A 21 46.95 24.47 20.42
N SER A 22 46.39 23.70 19.48
CA SER A 22 44.95 23.74 19.22
C SER A 22 44.21 23.32 20.51
N PRO A 23 43.07 23.94 20.88
CA PRO A 23 42.29 23.45 22.01
C PRO A 23 41.83 22.03 21.69
N GLN A 24 42.52 21.04 22.26
CA GLN A 24 42.08 19.65 22.23
C GLN A 24 40.78 19.58 23.02
N GLU A 25 39.66 19.48 22.31
CA GLU A 25 38.35 19.28 22.92
C GLU A 25 38.42 17.98 23.73
N ALA A 26 38.20 18.08 25.06
CA ALA A 26 38.34 16.95 25.95
C ALA A 26 37.48 15.76 25.48
N PRO A 27 37.98 14.52 25.53
CA PRO A 27 37.22 13.36 25.09
C PRO A 27 35.97 13.20 25.96
N ILE A 28 34.80 13.29 25.33
CA ILE A 28 33.51 13.09 25.99
C ILE A 28 33.30 11.59 26.23
N GLY A 29 32.90 11.23 27.45
CA GLY A 29 32.63 9.85 27.84
C GLY A 29 31.40 9.23 27.15
N LYS A 30 31.20 7.94 27.39
CA LYS A 30 30.00 7.23 26.91
C LYS A 30 28.74 7.88 27.49
N PRO A 31 27.65 8.01 26.72
CA PRO A 31 26.40 8.55 27.24
C PRO A 31 25.91 7.68 28.40
N VAL A 32 25.33 8.31 29.43
CA VAL A 32 24.82 7.63 30.65
C VAL A 32 23.85 6.47 30.30
N SER A 33 23.14 6.59 29.17
CA SER A 33 22.22 5.55 28.67
C SER A 33 22.90 4.28 28.11
N GLY A 34 24.22 4.27 27.92
CA GLY A 34 24.99 3.15 27.36
C GLY A 34 24.76 2.85 25.88
N ARG A 35 23.80 3.52 25.23
CA ARG A 35 23.43 3.29 23.82
C ARG A 35 24.34 4.06 22.88
N THR A 36 25.24 3.35 22.21
CA THR A 36 26.23 3.91 21.25
C THR A 36 25.61 4.50 19.98
N TRP A 37 24.38 4.12 19.63
CA TRP A 37 23.66 4.65 18.46
C TRP A 37 22.98 6.00 18.70
N LYS A 38 22.86 6.44 19.97
CA LYS A 38 22.30 7.75 20.29
C LYS A 38 23.40 8.80 20.13
N LYS A 39 23.17 9.78 19.26
CA LYS A 39 24.07 10.92 19.07
C LYS A 39 23.97 11.85 20.28
N VAL A 40 25.12 12.24 20.83
CA VAL A 40 25.19 13.28 21.87
C VAL A 40 24.98 14.63 21.19
N GLU A 41 23.97 15.37 21.62
CA GLU A 41 23.74 16.73 21.13
C GLU A 41 24.87 17.64 21.63
N LYS A 42 25.72 18.09 20.71
CA LYS A 42 26.86 18.98 21.01
C LYS A 42 26.46 20.46 21.09
N THR A 43 25.28 20.80 20.57
CA THR A 43 24.79 22.18 20.49
C THR A 43 23.91 22.49 21.69
N ARG A 44 24.02 23.70 22.26
CA ARG A 44 23.13 24.15 23.34
C ARG A 44 21.69 24.17 22.83
N PHE A 45 20.74 23.73 23.65
CA PHE A 45 19.31 23.77 23.30
C PHE A 45 18.82 25.17 22.89
N SER A 46 19.38 26.24 23.48
CA SER A 46 19.10 27.63 23.11
C SER A 46 19.66 28.07 21.75
N SER A 47 20.64 27.34 21.18
CA SER A 47 21.12 27.55 19.80
C SER A 47 20.19 26.95 18.76
N VAL A 48 19.27 26.08 19.19
CA VAL A 48 18.11 25.69 18.39
C VAL A 48 17.23 26.92 18.31
N LYS A 49 17.44 27.72 17.26
CA LYS A 49 16.50 28.78 16.88
C LYS A 49 15.19 28.07 16.55
N TYR A 50 14.30 27.98 17.53
CA TYR A 50 12.91 27.67 17.29
C TYR A 50 12.41 28.72 16.32
N LYS A 51 12.29 28.34 15.04
CA LYS A 51 11.57 29.15 14.05
C LYS A 51 10.08 29.20 14.36
N GLY A 52 9.68 29.11 15.63
CA GLY A 52 8.32 28.87 16.10
C GLY A 52 7.31 29.95 15.71
N THR A 53 7.75 31.12 15.26
CA THR A 53 6.89 32.16 14.68
C THR A 53 6.84 32.11 13.15
N ALA A 54 7.95 31.84 12.46
CA ALA A 54 7.99 31.75 10.99
C ALA A 54 7.47 30.40 10.45
N THR A 55 7.55 29.31 11.21
CA THR A 55 7.00 27.99 10.82
C THR A 55 5.51 27.86 11.15
N LEU A 56 4.96 28.73 12.00
CA LEU A 56 3.54 28.74 12.38
C LEU A 56 2.70 29.72 11.54
N SER A 57 3.33 30.66 10.83
CA SER A 57 2.68 31.69 10.03
C SER A 57 2.90 31.48 8.53
N THR A 58 2.33 30.41 7.98
CA THR A 58 2.13 30.34 6.51
C THR A 58 1.23 31.50 6.11
N SER A 59 1.63 32.24 5.08
CA SER A 59 0.83 33.36 4.57
C SER A 59 -0.51 32.86 4.06
N TRP A 60 -1.51 33.75 3.99
CA TRP A 60 -2.83 33.39 3.47
C TRP A 60 -2.75 32.86 2.03
N GLU A 61 -1.90 33.46 1.22
CA GLU A 61 -1.65 33.04 -0.17
C GLU A 61 -1.09 31.62 -0.24
N GLU A 62 -0.10 31.28 0.60
CA GLU A 62 0.44 29.93 0.67
C GLU A 62 -0.62 28.90 1.11
N LYS A 63 -1.52 29.28 2.02
CA LYS A 63 -2.65 28.42 2.43
C LYS A 63 -3.63 28.23 1.29
N MET A 64 -3.95 29.26 0.52
CA MET A 64 -4.82 29.17 -0.65
C MET A 64 -4.21 28.31 -1.75
N LEU A 65 -2.92 28.47 -2.04
CA LEU A 65 -2.19 27.62 -3.00
C LEU A 65 -2.19 26.15 -2.57
N LYS A 66 -1.96 25.87 -1.28
CA LYS A 66 -2.03 24.49 -0.74
C LYS A 66 -3.43 23.90 -0.85
N ARG A 67 -4.47 24.69 -0.57
CA ARG A 67 -5.88 24.27 -0.72
C ARG A 67 -6.23 23.98 -2.18
N ALA A 68 -5.81 24.81 -3.12
CA ALA A 68 -6.02 24.60 -4.55
C ALA A 68 -5.35 23.28 -5.02
N LYS A 69 -4.07 23.10 -4.69
CA LYS A 69 -3.33 21.86 -5.00
C LYS A 69 -3.97 20.61 -4.40
N LEU A 70 -4.43 20.68 -3.14
CA LEU A 70 -5.14 19.57 -2.50
C LEU A 70 -6.47 19.26 -3.20
N LYS A 71 -7.20 20.28 -3.65
CA LYS A 71 -8.47 20.10 -4.37
C LYS A 71 -8.22 19.41 -5.71
N GLU A 72 -7.21 19.83 -6.46
CA GLU A 72 -6.81 19.21 -7.72
C GLU A 72 -6.40 17.75 -7.52
N LEU A 73 -5.55 17.46 -6.53
CA LEU A 73 -5.14 16.09 -6.22
C LEU A 73 -6.31 15.19 -5.84
N LYS A 74 -7.26 15.70 -5.05
CA LYS A 74 -8.48 14.95 -4.68
C LYS A 74 -9.36 14.69 -5.90
N ALA A 75 -9.55 15.67 -6.77
CA ALA A 75 -10.31 15.48 -8.00
C ALA A 75 -9.70 14.38 -8.88
N LEU A 76 -8.38 14.40 -9.07
CA LEU A 76 -7.67 13.35 -9.82
C LEU A 76 -7.78 11.99 -9.13
N GLN A 77 -7.66 11.94 -7.79
CA GLN A 77 -7.81 10.71 -7.03
C GLN A 77 -9.22 10.11 -7.19
N ASP A 78 -10.25 10.95 -7.13
CA ASP A 78 -11.64 10.52 -7.24
C ASP A 78 -11.97 10.07 -8.66
N GLU A 79 -11.41 10.72 -9.68
CA GLU A 79 -11.50 10.27 -11.07
C GLU A 79 -10.88 8.87 -11.26
N ILE A 80 -9.68 8.65 -10.71
CA ILE A 80 -9.01 7.33 -10.77
C ILE A 80 -9.83 6.25 -10.06
N LYS A 81 -10.43 6.59 -8.90
CA LYS A 81 -11.31 5.66 -8.17
C LYS A 81 -12.57 5.35 -8.95
N ALA A 82 -13.23 6.36 -9.52
CA ALA A 82 -14.45 6.21 -10.30
C ALA A 82 -14.21 5.31 -11.51
N ARG A 83 -13.11 5.53 -12.25
CA ARG A 83 -12.73 4.67 -13.38
C ARG A 83 -12.53 3.21 -12.96
N ARG A 84 -11.77 2.97 -11.89
CA ARG A 84 -11.54 1.60 -11.35
C ARG A 84 -12.83 0.95 -10.85
N GLN A 85 -13.75 1.73 -10.29
CA GLN A 85 -15.03 1.24 -9.82
C GLN A 85 -15.91 0.84 -11.01
N GLY A 86 -16.03 1.70 -12.03
CA GLY A 86 -16.76 1.41 -13.25
C GLY A 86 -16.26 0.14 -13.96
N GLU A 87 -14.94 -0.05 -14.07
CA GLU A 87 -14.38 -1.28 -14.64
C GLU A 87 -14.73 -2.54 -13.83
N ARG A 88 -14.73 -2.46 -12.50
CA ARG A 88 -15.08 -3.59 -11.63
C ARG A 88 -16.57 -3.92 -11.70
N ASP A 89 -17.42 -2.91 -11.75
CA ASP A 89 -18.86 -3.07 -11.82
C ASP A 89 -19.28 -3.62 -13.19
N ALA A 90 -18.68 -3.13 -14.28
CA ALA A 90 -18.90 -3.68 -15.62
C ALA A 90 -18.47 -5.16 -15.70
N LYS A 91 -17.32 -5.53 -15.13
CA LYS A 91 -16.87 -6.93 -15.06
C LYS A 91 -17.80 -7.79 -14.22
N ARG A 92 -18.33 -7.25 -13.12
CA ARG A 92 -19.29 -7.93 -12.25
C ARG A 92 -20.60 -8.19 -13.00
N GLN A 93 -21.17 -7.16 -13.62
CA GLN A 93 -22.40 -7.28 -14.42
C GLN A 93 -22.23 -8.29 -15.55
N ALA A 94 -21.14 -8.21 -16.31
CA ALA A 94 -20.86 -9.17 -17.39
C ALA A 94 -20.73 -10.62 -16.88
N ARG A 95 -20.17 -10.82 -15.67
CA ARG A 95 -20.09 -12.14 -15.05
C ARG A 95 -21.48 -12.62 -14.63
N GLU A 96 -22.26 -11.78 -13.97
CA GLU A 96 -23.62 -12.11 -13.52
C GLU A 96 -24.53 -12.45 -14.71
N GLU A 97 -24.45 -11.70 -15.81
CA GLU A 97 -25.17 -11.99 -17.05
C GLU A 97 -24.73 -13.31 -17.69
N LYS A 98 -23.42 -13.57 -17.75
CA LYS A 98 -22.88 -14.84 -18.26
C LYS A 98 -23.32 -16.02 -17.41
N GLU A 99 -23.34 -15.87 -16.09
CA GLU A 99 -23.84 -16.88 -15.16
C GLU A 99 -25.34 -17.11 -15.31
N LYS A 100 -26.15 -16.05 -15.46
CA LYS A 100 -27.59 -16.16 -15.74
C LYS A 100 -27.82 -16.90 -17.06
N ARG A 101 -27.15 -16.49 -18.13
CA ARG A 101 -27.23 -17.16 -19.45
C ARG A 101 -26.78 -18.62 -19.38
N ARG A 102 -25.72 -18.92 -18.61
CA ARG A 102 -25.28 -20.30 -18.40
C ARG A 102 -26.37 -21.11 -17.68
N LYS A 103 -26.96 -20.60 -16.60
CA LYS A 103 -28.04 -21.27 -15.87
C LYS A 103 -29.26 -21.52 -16.77
N GLU A 104 -29.65 -20.54 -17.56
CA GLU A 104 -30.75 -20.66 -18.54
C GLU A 104 -30.44 -21.73 -19.60
N ASN A 105 -29.23 -21.73 -20.15
CA ASN A 105 -28.80 -22.74 -21.12
C ASN A 105 -28.72 -24.15 -20.50
N GLU A 106 -28.23 -24.28 -19.27
CA GLU A 106 -28.22 -25.54 -18.53
C GLU A 106 -29.63 -26.08 -18.33
N LEU A 107 -30.59 -25.22 -17.95
CA LEU A 107 -32.00 -25.59 -17.79
C LEU A 107 -32.66 -25.96 -19.12
N LYS A 108 -32.37 -25.20 -20.19
CA LYS A 108 -32.93 -25.44 -21.53
C LYS A 108 -32.37 -26.70 -22.21
N SER A 109 -31.09 -27.01 -21.97
CA SER A 109 -30.43 -28.19 -22.53
C SER A 109 -30.62 -29.46 -21.70
N ALA A 110 -31.08 -29.34 -20.44
CA ALA A 110 -31.36 -30.49 -19.60
C ALA A 110 -32.51 -31.34 -20.20
N SER A 111 -32.21 -32.61 -20.50
CA SER A 111 -33.23 -33.60 -20.86
C SER A 111 -33.96 -34.08 -19.61
N VAL A 112 -35.14 -33.53 -19.34
CA VAL A 112 -35.92 -33.83 -18.13
C VAL A 112 -36.94 -34.94 -18.39
N GLN A 113 -36.99 -35.93 -17.49
CA GLN A 113 -38.07 -36.90 -17.44
C GLN A 113 -39.16 -36.41 -16.48
N VAL A 114 -40.40 -36.25 -16.98
CA VAL A 114 -41.53 -35.83 -16.16
C VAL A 114 -42.03 -37.01 -15.32
N ILE A 115 -41.92 -36.89 -14.00
CA ILE A 115 -42.48 -37.86 -13.05
C ILE A 115 -43.88 -37.37 -12.64
N SER A 116 -44.91 -37.85 -13.34
CA SER A 116 -46.30 -37.42 -13.11
C SER A 116 -46.95 -38.03 -11.87
N ARG A 117 -46.60 -39.28 -11.52
CA ARG A 117 -47.27 -40.04 -10.46
C ARG A 117 -46.49 -40.03 -9.15
N THR A 118 -47.14 -39.58 -8.07
CA THR A 118 -46.52 -39.40 -6.75
C THR A 118 -46.07 -40.70 -6.08
N HIS A 119 -46.76 -41.83 -6.31
CA HIS A 119 -46.38 -43.12 -5.73
C HIS A 119 -45.00 -43.59 -6.20
N ARG A 120 -44.56 -43.20 -7.42
CA ARG A 120 -43.24 -43.58 -7.95
C ARG A 120 -42.10 -42.98 -7.14
N MET A 121 -42.26 -41.76 -6.64
CA MET A 121 -41.26 -41.13 -5.75
C MET A 121 -41.23 -41.82 -4.38
N LYS A 122 -42.39 -42.24 -3.86
CA LYS A 122 -42.48 -42.93 -2.57
C LYS A 122 -41.80 -44.30 -2.57
N THR A 123 -41.77 -44.98 -3.73
CA THR A 123 -41.13 -46.29 -3.91
C THR A 123 -39.64 -46.21 -4.26
N MET A 124 -39.11 -45.03 -4.58
CA MET A 124 -37.71 -44.86 -4.97
C MET A 124 -36.75 -44.96 -3.79
N SER A 125 -35.53 -45.41 -4.06
CA SER A 125 -34.47 -45.44 -3.07
C SER A 125 -34.03 -44.02 -2.67
N LYS A 126 -33.57 -43.86 -1.43
CA LYS A 126 -33.04 -42.59 -0.91
C LYS A 126 -31.91 -42.02 -1.78
N LYS A 127 -31.13 -42.85 -2.47
CA LYS A 127 -30.12 -42.37 -3.43
C LYS A 127 -30.77 -41.74 -4.67
N GLN A 128 -31.76 -42.39 -5.27
CA GLN A 128 -32.48 -41.88 -6.44
C GLN A 128 -33.19 -40.54 -6.13
N LEU A 129 -33.79 -40.44 -4.95
CA LEU A 129 -34.45 -39.20 -4.49
C LEU A 129 -33.48 -38.00 -4.36
N ARG A 130 -32.18 -38.21 -4.10
CA ARG A 130 -31.18 -37.13 -4.05
C ARG A 130 -30.89 -36.54 -5.42
N ASN A 131 -31.08 -37.31 -6.48
CA ASN A 131 -30.85 -36.87 -7.86
C ASN A 131 -32.04 -36.10 -8.43
N ILE A 132 -33.23 -36.26 -7.85
CA ILE A 132 -34.43 -35.57 -8.30
C ILE A 132 -34.40 -34.12 -7.80
N LYS A 133 -34.42 -33.19 -8.75
CA LYS A 133 -34.48 -31.75 -8.52
C LYS A 133 -35.90 -31.26 -8.78
N LYS A 134 -36.49 -30.51 -7.84
CA LYS A 134 -37.81 -29.92 -8.04
C LYS A 134 -37.69 -28.72 -8.98
N THR A 135 -38.45 -28.74 -10.07
CA THR A 135 -38.56 -27.63 -11.01
C THR A 135 -40.02 -27.18 -11.11
N ILE A 136 -40.24 -25.88 -11.27
CA ILE A 136 -41.56 -25.30 -11.54
C ILE A 136 -41.47 -24.49 -12.84
N VAL A 137 -42.54 -24.49 -13.62
CA VAL A 137 -42.66 -23.63 -14.79
C VAL A 137 -43.28 -22.31 -14.33
N ASN A 138 -42.57 -21.21 -14.52
CA ASN A 138 -43.09 -19.87 -14.25
C ASN A 138 -44.19 -19.47 -15.22
N LYS A 139 -44.93 -18.41 -14.89
CA LYS A 139 -46.03 -17.86 -15.72
C LYS A 139 -45.60 -17.55 -17.17
N HIS A 140 -44.32 -17.28 -17.38
CA HIS A 140 -43.71 -17.00 -18.68
C HIS A 140 -43.19 -18.26 -19.41
N GLY A 141 -43.46 -19.46 -18.90
CA GLY A 141 -43.01 -20.73 -19.50
C GLY A 141 -41.57 -21.12 -19.18
N VAL A 142 -40.86 -20.35 -18.35
CA VAL A 142 -39.47 -20.61 -17.97
C VAL A 142 -39.42 -21.65 -16.84
N VAL A 143 -38.62 -22.70 -17.01
CA VAL A 143 -38.40 -23.74 -15.99
C VAL A 143 -37.38 -23.22 -14.97
N GLU A 144 -37.79 -23.05 -13.71
CA GLU A 144 -36.91 -22.63 -12.63
C GLU A 144 -36.73 -23.73 -11.58
N TYR A 145 -35.53 -23.79 -11.00
CA TYR A 145 -35.25 -24.67 -9.87
C TYR A 145 -35.83 -24.06 -8.59
N VAL A 146 -36.65 -24.84 -7.88
CA VAL A 146 -37.25 -24.39 -6.62
C VAL A 146 -36.51 -25.03 -5.46
N PRO A 147 -35.95 -24.22 -4.53
CA PRO A 147 -35.30 -24.78 -3.35
C PRO A 147 -36.31 -25.56 -2.51
N VAL A 148 -35.85 -26.68 -1.95
CA VAL A 148 -36.69 -27.64 -1.19
C VAL A 148 -37.36 -26.99 0.02
N TYR A 149 -36.78 -25.91 0.55
CA TYR A 149 -37.25 -25.18 1.73
C TYR A 149 -37.60 -23.71 1.42
N SER A 150 -38.27 -23.40 0.30
CA SER A 150 -38.95 -22.11 0.19
C SER A 150 -40.24 -22.16 1.04
N LYS A 151 -40.31 -21.35 2.09
CA LYS A 151 -41.55 -21.10 2.84
C LYS A 151 -42.39 -20.06 2.10
#